data_AF-A0A536LUZ2-F1
#
_entry.id   AF-A0A536LUZ2-F1
#
_cell.length_a   1.000
_cell.length_b   1.000
_cell.length_c   1.000
_cell.angle_alpha   90.00
_cell.angle_beta   90.00
_cell.angle_gamma   90.00
#
_symmetry.space_group_name_H-M   'P 1'
#
loop_
_entity.id
_entity.type
_entity.pdbx_description
1 polymer ?
#
loop_
_entity_poly.entity_id
_entity_poly.type
_entity_poly.pdbx_seq_one_letter_code
_entity_poly.pdbx_strand_id
1 'polypeptide(L)'
;MTCSICSSRRDLDRHHVVPKRMGGSRDTSVHAQSNLLTLCRRCHRNLHEGGWAISLSETELRVTDARSGTEVMRRLYRQGFDASAFLSGFNEMESLLGEGIGSIAFLDDEQLVEAFRISRTVGKKAWLVQAAILYEAQRRSVYGEGRVVAIARQFEIGVRQAEKYALVWRTFFNRDEMPEALHGPSTNSVNVDAIFLEEPSWYVVAATESPEPHKWLAYAQDRKAENPRYSISDFRSDIQSVHPPSVETLVPAGDVDERRGRWWQCPWVEPFCTRDGRPIPVEECGCERDCDPAVALARRLA
;
A
#
# COMPACT_ATOMS: atom_id res chain seq x y z
N MET A 1 -19.20 2.57 19.90
CA MET A 1 -18.87 3.91 19.36
C MET A 1 -17.36 4.03 19.21
N THR A 2 -16.89 4.76 18.21
CA THR A 2 -15.47 5.02 17.92
C THR A 2 -15.26 6.51 17.64
N CYS A 3 -14.03 6.98 17.75
CA CYS A 3 -13.65 8.31 17.32
C CYS A 3 -13.86 8.45 15.80
N SER A 4 -14.63 9.44 15.37
CA SER A 4 -14.88 9.74 13.95
C SER A 4 -13.61 10.10 13.19
N ILE A 5 -12.53 10.50 13.89
CA ILE A 5 -11.23 10.79 13.27
C ILE A 5 -10.37 9.54 13.18
N CYS A 6 -9.78 9.11 14.30
CA CYS A 6 -8.77 8.05 14.31
C CYS A 6 -9.32 6.64 14.58
N SER A 7 -10.64 6.45 14.66
CA SER A 7 -11.30 5.18 15.00
C SER A 7 -10.99 4.62 16.41
N SER A 8 -10.26 5.33 17.27
CA SER A 8 -10.02 4.92 18.66
C SER A 8 -11.32 4.65 19.40
N ARG A 9 -11.32 3.66 20.30
CA ARG A 9 -12.44 3.34 21.20
C ARG A 9 -12.28 3.94 22.61
N ARG A 10 -11.17 4.62 22.87
CA ARG A 10 -10.80 5.13 24.19
C ARG A 10 -11.06 6.63 24.31
N ASP A 11 -11.42 7.06 25.52
CA ASP A 11 -11.55 8.47 25.93
C ASP A 11 -12.41 9.31 24.96
N LEU A 12 -13.66 8.88 24.76
CA LEU A 12 -14.56 9.46 23.77
C LEU A 12 -15.42 10.60 24.35
N ASP A 13 -15.40 11.75 23.69
CA ASP A 13 -16.18 12.94 23.99
C ASP A 13 -17.04 13.34 22.78
N ARG A 14 -18.05 14.19 23.01
CA ARG A 14 -18.86 14.81 21.95
C ARG A 14 -18.30 16.18 21.58
N HIS A 15 -18.03 16.37 20.30
CA HIS A 15 -17.55 17.62 19.71
C HIS A 15 -18.63 18.25 18.84
N HIS A 16 -18.85 19.55 18.98
CA HIS A 16 -19.74 20.31 18.11
C HIS A 16 -18.92 20.85 16.94
N VAL A 17 -19.31 20.52 15.70
CA VAL A 17 -18.61 20.99 14.49
C VAL A 17 -18.76 22.52 14.36
N VAL A 18 -19.99 23.02 14.47
CA VAL A 18 -20.28 24.44 14.68
C VAL A 18 -20.30 24.72 16.18
N PRO A 19 -19.36 25.50 16.72
CA PRO A 19 -19.28 25.75 18.16
C PRO A 19 -20.54 26.44 18.70
N LYS A 20 -20.97 26.08 19.91
CA LYS A 20 -22.14 26.71 20.58
C LYS A 20 -22.07 28.23 20.66
N ARG A 21 -20.85 28.77 20.82
CA ARG A 21 -20.61 30.22 20.85
C ARG A 21 -20.91 30.93 19.53
N MET A 22 -20.94 30.21 18.40
CA MET A 22 -21.13 30.80 17.06
C MET A 22 -22.57 30.73 16.55
N GLY A 23 -23.39 29.78 16.98
CA GLY A 23 -24.81 29.72 16.58
C GLY A 23 -25.81 30.15 17.67
N GLY A 24 -25.35 30.43 18.89
CA GLY A 24 -26.21 30.87 19.99
C GLY A 24 -27.02 29.73 20.62
N SER A 25 -27.50 29.92 21.85
CA SER A 25 -28.16 28.86 22.62
C SER A 25 -29.51 28.41 22.05
N ARG A 26 -30.12 29.20 21.16
CA ARG A 26 -31.46 28.99 20.60
C ARG A 26 -31.46 28.39 19.18
N ASP A 27 -30.32 28.28 18.53
CA ASP A 27 -30.24 27.68 17.20
C ASP A 27 -30.32 26.15 17.31
N THR A 28 -31.42 25.58 16.82
CA THR A 28 -31.69 24.14 16.86
C THR A 28 -30.70 23.36 16.00
N SER A 29 -30.10 23.97 14.98
CA SER A 29 -29.10 23.33 14.14
C SER A 29 -27.79 23.06 14.89
N VAL A 30 -27.42 23.93 15.84
CA VAL A 30 -26.23 23.77 16.69
C VAL A 30 -26.37 22.58 17.63
N HIS A 31 -27.57 22.31 18.13
CA HIS A 31 -27.84 21.19 19.03
C HIS A 31 -28.29 19.92 18.29
N ALA A 32 -28.43 19.97 16.97
CA ALA A 32 -28.80 18.82 16.17
C ALA A 32 -27.72 17.73 16.24
N GLN A 33 -28.14 16.47 16.18
CA GLN A 33 -27.20 15.33 16.18
C GLN A 33 -26.25 15.35 14.98
N SER A 34 -26.67 15.94 13.86
CA SER A 34 -25.83 16.15 12.68
C SER A 34 -24.64 17.08 12.93
N ASN A 35 -24.70 17.96 13.94
CA ASN A 35 -23.61 18.85 14.32
C ASN A 35 -22.66 18.20 15.35
N LEU A 36 -22.91 16.96 15.77
CA LEU A 36 -22.15 16.28 16.82
C LEU A 36 -21.28 15.15 16.27
N LEU A 37 -19.99 15.19 16.58
CA LEU A 37 -19.05 14.10 16.32
C LEU A 37 -18.56 13.47 17.61
N THR A 38 -18.33 12.16 17.59
CA THR A 38 -17.69 11.45 18.69
C THR A 38 -16.19 11.46 18.44
N LEU A 39 -15.39 12.09 19.31
CA LEU A 39 -13.95 12.21 19.14
C LEU A 39 -13.21 11.68 20.37
N CYS A 40 -12.04 11.07 20.18
CA CYS A 40 -11.16 10.80 21.32
C CYS A 40 -10.53 12.10 21.83
N ARG A 41 -10.18 12.18 23.11
CA ARG A 41 -9.55 13.37 23.72
C ARG A 41 -8.39 13.96 22.92
N ARG A 42 -7.53 13.12 22.33
CA ARG A 42 -6.40 13.57 21.51
C ARG A 42 -6.87 14.33 20.26
N CYS A 43 -7.78 13.74 19.49
CA CYS A 43 -8.31 14.39 18.29
C CYS A 43 -9.16 15.60 18.64
N HIS A 44 -9.94 15.51 19.73
CA HIS A 44 -10.78 16.59 20.22
C HIS A 44 -9.96 17.83 20.59
N ARG A 45 -8.86 17.63 21.34
CA ARG A 45 -7.92 18.69 21.71
C ARG A 45 -7.28 19.35 20.50
N ASN A 46 -6.84 18.56 19.52
CA ASN A 46 -6.15 19.08 18.33
C ASN A 46 -7.05 20.01 17.49
N LEU A 47 -8.36 19.75 17.45
CA LEU A 47 -9.33 20.67 16.83
C LEU A 47 -9.49 21.96 17.65
N HIS A 48 -9.57 21.86 18.99
CA HIS A 48 -9.73 23.03 19.86
C HIS A 48 -8.50 23.94 19.90
N GLU A 49 -7.31 23.36 19.83
CA GLU A 49 -6.03 24.08 19.81
C GLU A 49 -5.69 24.65 18.42
N GLY A 50 -6.54 24.42 17.42
CA GLY A 50 -6.37 24.96 16.07
C GLY A 50 -5.29 24.27 15.25
N GLY A 51 -4.87 23.05 15.63
CA GLY A 51 -3.95 22.25 14.82
C GLY A 51 -4.65 21.66 13.59
N TRP A 52 -5.92 21.28 13.72
CA TRP A 52 -6.74 20.77 12.63
C TRP A 52 -8.01 21.60 12.43
N ALA A 53 -8.46 21.68 11.18
CA ALA A 53 -9.78 22.17 10.79
C ALA A 53 -10.65 20.99 10.33
N ILE A 54 -11.95 21.08 10.60
CA ILE A 54 -12.92 20.03 10.28
C ILE A 54 -14.02 20.58 9.38
N SER A 55 -14.38 19.83 8.35
CA SER A 55 -15.52 20.09 7.49
C SER A 55 -16.40 18.86 7.44
N LEU A 56 -17.71 19.06 7.62
CA LEU A 56 -18.71 17.99 7.61
C LEU A 56 -19.83 18.37 6.63
N SER A 57 -20.07 17.49 5.67
CA SER A 57 -21.19 17.54 4.73
C SER A 57 -21.96 16.23 4.76
N GLU A 58 -23.04 16.13 3.98
CA GLU A 58 -23.82 14.90 3.84
C GLU A 58 -23.03 13.75 3.20
N THR A 59 -21.99 14.06 2.43
CA THR A 59 -21.20 13.11 1.65
C THR A 59 -19.77 12.94 2.16
N GLU A 60 -19.31 13.80 3.07
CA GLU A 60 -17.92 13.78 3.50
C GLU A 60 -17.70 14.35 4.91
N LEU A 61 -16.84 13.69 5.68
CA LEU A 61 -16.12 14.27 6.80
C LEU A 61 -14.66 14.45 6.40
N ARG A 62 -14.17 15.69 6.36
CA ARG A 62 -12.79 16.03 6.03
C ARG A 62 -12.09 16.72 7.19
N VAL A 63 -10.84 16.35 7.44
CA VAL A 63 -9.96 16.98 8.41
C VAL A 63 -8.70 17.44 7.69
N THR A 64 -8.39 18.73 7.81
CA THR A 64 -7.19 19.35 7.22
C THR A 64 -6.27 19.87 8.32
N ASP A 65 -4.97 19.86 8.04
CA ASP A 65 -4.00 20.56 8.85
C ASP A 65 -4.22 22.07 8.68
N ALA A 66 -4.38 22.79 9.79
CA ALA A 66 -4.72 24.21 9.72
C ALA A 66 -3.56 25.09 9.21
N ARG A 67 -2.31 24.60 9.29
CA ARG A 67 -1.12 25.36 8.87
C ARG A 67 -0.80 25.15 7.40
N SER A 68 -0.80 23.90 6.95
CA SER A 68 -0.45 23.55 5.57
C SER A 68 -1.66 23.47 4.64
N GLY A 69 -2.88 23.36 5.17
CA GLY A 69 -4.09 23.08 4.42
C GLY A 69 -4.17 21.64 3.90
N THR A 70 -3.19 20.79 4.19
CA THR A 70 -3.15 19.41 3.67
C THR A 70 -4.23 18.55 4.30
N GLU A 71 -4.87 17.69 3.50
CA GLU A 71 -5.81 16.69 4.02
C GLU A 71 -5.07 15.70 4.95
N VAL A 72 -5.52 15.63 6.20
CA VAL A 72 -5.02 14.71 7.22
C VAL A 72 -5.86 13.44 7.24
N MET A 73 -7.17 13.60 7.02
CA MET A 73 -8.11 12.49 6.98
C MET A 73 -9.34 12.88 6.18
N ARG A 74 -9.90 11.93 5.42
CA ARG A 74 -11.29 12.00 4.94
C ARG A 74 -12.10 10.73 5.23
N ARG A 75 -13.42 10.88 5.36
CA ARG A 75 -14.39 9.78 5.30
C ARG A 75 -15.50 10.18 4.35
N LEU A 76 -15.75 9.32 3.37
CA LEU A 76 -16.85 9.51 2.43
C LEU A 76 -18.11 8.80 2.92
N TYR A 77 -19.24 9.44 2.71
CA TYR A 77 -20.57 8.94 2.96
C TYR A 77 -21.33 8.91 1.63
N ARG A 78 -22.06 7.82 1.40
CA ARG A 78 -22.92 7.68 0.25
C ARG A 78 -24.28 7.17 0.71
N GLN A 79 -25.33 7.93 0.42
CA GLN A 79 -26.69 7.50 0.74
C GLN A 79 -26.99 6.18 0.02
N GLY A 80 -27.56 5.22 0.75
CA GLY A 80 -27.89 3.89 0.23
C GLY A 80 -26.71 2.93 0.09
N PHE A 81 -25.48 3.32 0.47
CA PHE A 81 -24.38 2.36 0.55
C PHE A 81 -24.49 1.52 1.82
N ASP A 82 -24.67 0.21 1.64
CA ASP A 82 -24.67 -0.76 2.72
C ASP A 82 -23.32 -1.50 2.77
N ALA A 83 -22.52 -1.17 3.78
CA ALA A 83 -21.23 -1.81 4.01
C ALA A 83 -21.36 -3.31 4.33
N SER A 84 -22.45 -3.73 5.00
CA SER A 84 -22.69 -5.14 5.30
C SER A 84 -22.99 -5.91 4.03
N ALA A 85 -23.89 -5.41 3.18
CA ALA A 85 -24.17 -6.03 1.88
C ALA A 85 -22.92 -6.09 0.99
N PHE A 86 -22.14 -5.01 0.95
CA PHE A 86 -20.87 -4.96 0.22
C PHE A 86 -19.88 -6.04 0.67
N LEU A 87 -19.71 -6.21 1.99
CA LEU A 87 -18.82 -7.24 2.55
C LEU A 87 -19.37 -8.65 2.35
N SER A 88 -20.68 -8.86 2.50
CA SER A 88 -21.33 -10.15 2.22
C SER A 88 -21.12 -10.59 0.78
N GLY A 89 -21.09 -9.66 -0.18
CA GLY A 89 -20.79 -9.97 -1.58
C GLY A 89 -19.39 -10.59 -1.78
N PHE A 90 -18.39 -10.23 -0.97
CA PHE A 90 -17.07 -10.90 -1.03
C PHE A 90 -17.14 -12.34 -0.55
N ASN A 91 -17.88 -12.60 0.52
CA ASN A 91 -18.06 -13.96 1.03
C ASN A 91 -18.80 -14.85 0.01
N GLU A 92 -19.80 -14.30 -0.67
CA GLU A 92 -20.52 -15.00 -1.73
C GLU A 92 -19.60 -15.31 -2.92
N MET A 93 -18.79 -14.34 -3.37
CA MET A 93 -17.80 -14.57 -4.42
C MET A 93 -16.77 -15.64 -4.02
N GLU A 94 -16.26 -15.60 -2.79
CA GLU A 94 -15.34 -16.61 -2.28
C GLU A 94 -15.97 -18.01 -2.29
N SER A 95 -17.20 -18.14 -1.81
CA SER A 95 -17.94 -19.41 -1.82
C SER A 95 -18.13 -19.94 -3.24
N LEU A 96 -18.58 -19.10 -4.17
CA LEU A 96 -18.81 -19.46 -5.58
C LEU A 96 -17.51 -19.90 -6.27
N LEU A 97 -16.41 -19.20 -6.04
CA LEU A 97 -15.11 -19.59 -6.57
C LEU A 97 -14.63 -20.92 -5.98
N GLY A 98 -14.84 -21.14 -4.68
CA GLY A 98 -14.51 -22.39 -4.00
C GLY A 98 -15.27 -23.60 -4.56
N GLU A 99 -16.58 -23.47 -4.73
CA GLU A 99 -17.42 -24.51 -5.34
C GLU A 99 -17.04 -24.74 -6.81
N GLY A 100 -16.81 -23.65 -7.56
CA GLY A 100 -16.47 -23.69 -8.97
C GLY A 100 -15.20 -24.48 -9.28
N ILE A 101 -14.20 -24.49 -8.37
CA ILE A 101 -12.97 -25.30 -8.52
C ILE A 101 -13.30 -26.78 -8.68
N GLY A 102 -14.25 -27.31 -7.90
CA GLY A 102 -14.68 -28.70 -7.98
C GLY A 102 -15.41 -29.04 -9.28
N SER A 103 -15.96 -28.03 -9.95
CA SER A 103 -16.71 -28.20 -11.19
C SER A 103 -15.86 -28.12 -12.46
N ILE A 104 -14.58 -27.72 -12.37
CA ILE A 104 -13.71 -27.50 -13.55
C ILE A 104 -13.62 -28.75 -14.44
N ALA A 105 -13.58 -29.95 -13.85
CA ALA A 105 -13.45 -31.21 -14.59
C ALA A 105 -14.67 -31.56 -15.48
N PHE A 106 -15.79 -30.85 -15.31
CA PHE A 106 -17.02 -31.07 -16.09
C PHE A 106 -17.22 -30.02 -17.19
N LEU A 107 -16.30 -29.07 -17.34
CA LEU A 107 -16.34 -28.07 -18.39
C LEU A 107 -15.81 -28.66 -19.70
N ASP A 108 -16.41 -28.28 -20.82
CA ASP A 108 -15.85 -28.54 -22.15
C ASP A 108 -14.67 -27.60 -22.48
N ASP A 109 -13.97 -27.84 -23.59
CA ASP A 109 -12.77 -27.08 -23.97
C ASP A 109 -13.02 -25.58 -24.14
N GLU A 110 -14.19 -25.18 -24.68
CA GLU A 110 -14.54 -23.77 -24.87
C GLU A 110 -14.85 -23.11 -23.52
N GLN A 111 -15.58 -23.82 -22.66
CA GLN A 111 -15.90 -23.40 -21.30
C GLN A 111 -14.65 -23.30 -20.42
N LEU A 112 -13.65 -24.18 -20.60
CA LEU A 112 -12.36 -24.09 -19.90
C LEU A 112 -11.61 -22.80 -20.27
N VAL A 113 -11.57 -22.45 -21.57
CA VAL A 113 -10.95 -21.21 -22.03
C VAL A 113 -11.66 -19.99 -21.44
N GLU A 114 -12.99 -19.99 -21.42
CA GLU A 114 -13.77 -18.87 -20.89
C GLU A 114 -13.66 -18.75 -19.37
N ALA A 115 -13.74 -19.87 -18.64
CA ALA A 115 -13.52 -19.89 -17.19
C ALA A 115 -12.12 -19.35 -16.83
N PHE A 116 -11.10 -19.68 -17.63
CA PHE A 116 -9.77 -19.14 -17.45
C PHE A 116 -9.73 -17.62 -17.65
N ARG A 117 -10.36 -17.08 -18.71
CA ARG A 117 -10.43 -15.62 -18.96
C ARG A 117 -11.20 -14.87 -17.85
N ILE A 118 -12.31 -15.44 -17.40
CA ILE A 118 -13.11 -14.87 -16.30
C ILE A 118 -12.30 -14.85 -15.01
N SER A 119 -11.66 -15.97 -14.64
CA SER A 119 -10.86 -16.06 -13.40
C SER A 119 -9.70 -15.05 -13.38
N ARG A 120 -9.05 -14.83 -14.52
CA ARG A 120 -8.04 -13.80 -14.73
C ARG A 120 -8.58 -12.39 -14.50
N THR A 121 -9.76 -12.09 -15.04
CA THR A 121 -10.44 -10.81 -14.81
C THR A 121 -10.82 -10.61 -13.34
N VAL A 122 -11.34 -11.65 -12.69
CA VAL A 122 -11.66 -11.64 -11.26
C VAL A 122 -10.40 -11.38 -10.43
N GLY A 123 -9.30 -12.08 -10.71
CA GLY A 123 -8.01 -11.87 -10.05
C GLY A 123 -7.51 -10.44 -10.20
N LYS A 124 -7.63 -9.85 -11.40
CA LYS A 124 -7.31 -8.44 -11.63
C LYS A 124 -8.14 -7.50 -10.75
N LYS A 125 -9.46 -7.67 -10.73
CA LYS A 125 -10.36 -6.83 -9.93
C LYS A 125 -10.09 -6.99 -8.44
N ALA A 126 -9.78 -8.20 -7.97
CA ALA A 126 -9.47 -8.47 -6.57
C ALA A 126 -8.25 -7.69 -6.08
N TRP A 127 -7.13 -7.71 -6.80
CA TRP A 127 -5.96 -6.93 -6.36
C TRP A 127 -6.16 -5.42 -6.53
N LEU A 128 -6.93 -4.97 -7.52
CA LEU A 128 -7.31 -3.55 -7.65
C LEU A 128 -8.13 -3.08 -6.45
N VAL A 129 -9.07 -3.90 -5.96
CA VAL A 129 -9.81 -3.63 -4.72
C VAL A 129 -8.85 -3.53 -3.53
N GLN A 130 -7.87 -4.43 -3.41
CA GLN A 130 -6.84 -4.35 -2.35
C GLN A 130 -6.06 -3.03 -2.44
N ALA A 131 -5.67 -2.61 -3.64
CA ALA A 131 -4.98 -1.34 -3.86
C ALA A 131 -5.83 -0.12 -3.47
N ALA A 132 -7.13 -0.13 -3.82
CA ALA A 132 -8.10 0.89 -3.43
C ALA A 132 -8.26 0.98 -1.91
N ILE A 133 -8.39 -0.17 -1.24
CA ILE A 133 -8.51 -0.28 0.21
C ILE A 133 -7.27 0.31 0.89
N LEU A 134 -6.08 -0.04 0.42
CA LEU A 134 -4.82 0.46 1.00
C LEU A 134 -4.64 1.96 0.78
N TYR A 135 -4.96 2.46 -0.42
CA TYR A 135 -4.95 3.90 -0.69
C TYR A 135 -5.93 4.66 0.22
N GLU A 136 -7.17 4.18 0.35
CA GLU A 136 -8.18 4.82 1.19
C GLU A 136 -7.83 4.69 2.69
N ALA A 137 -7.20 3.59 3.12
CA ALA A 137 -6.66 3.45 4.47
C ALA A 137 -5.55 4.47 4.75
N GLN A 138 -4.67 4.73 3.78
CA GLN A 138 -3.65 5.77 3.89
C GLN A 138 -4.27 7.16 4.03
N ARG A 139 -5.31 7.48 3.24
CA ARG A 139 -6.06 8.75 3.35
C ARG A 139 -6.86 8.90 4.63
N ARG A 140 -7.14 7.80 5.33
CA ARG A 140 -7.85 7.81 6.62
C ARG A 140 -6.93 7.87 7.83
N SER A 141 -5.62 7.75 7.62
CA SER A 141 -4.66 7.55 8.69
C SER A 141 -4.08 8.87 9.18
N VAL A 142 -4.29 9.15 10.48
CA VAL A 142 -3.77 10.35 11.15
C VAL A 142 -2.38 10.16 11.78
N TYR A 143 -1.72 9.04 11.50
CA TYR A 143 -0.48 8.64 12.16
C TYR A 143 0.80 9.25 11.54
N GLY A 144 0.67 10.23 10.64
CA GLY A 144 1.81 10.93 10.03
C GLY A 144 2.79 9.98 9.33
N GLU A 145 4.08 10.13 9.59
CA GLU A 145 5.17 9.32 8.99
C GLU A 145 5.03 7.82 9.28
N GLY A 146 4.44 7.43 10.42
CA GLY A 146 4.22 6.03 10.79
C GLY A 146 2.99 5.38 10.14
N ARG A 147 2.25 6.10 9.28
CA ARG A 147 0.96 5.64 8.75
C ARG A 147 1.03 4.32 8.00
N VAL A 148 2.06 4.13 7.17
CA VAL A 148 2.20 2.94 6.33
C VAL A 148 2.48 1.72 7.18
N VAL A 149 3.37 1.84 8.17
CA VAL A 149 3.71 0.74 9.08
C VAL A 149 2.49 0.30 9.89
N ALA A 150 1.70 1.26 10.39
CA ALA A 150 0.46 0.95 11.09
C ALA A 150 -0.57 0.23 10.19
N ILE A 151 -0.71 0.66 8.94
CA ILE A 151 -1.58 0.02 7.94
C ILE A 151 -1.07 -1.39 7.64
N ALA A 152 0.21 -1.56 7.30
CA ALA A 152 0.80 -2.86 7.01
C ALA A 152 0.57 -3.86 8.14
N ARG A 153 0.75 -3.43 9.40
CA ARG A 153 0.44 -4.25 10.58
C ARG A 153 -1.04 -4.59 10.70
N GLN A 154 -1.94 -3.63 10.48
CA GLN A 154 -3.38 -3.83 10.61
C GLN A 154 -3.94 -4.78 9.53
N PHE A 155 -3.39 -4.73 8.32
CA PHE A 155 -3.79 -5.56 7.19
C PHE A 155 -2.94 -6.83 7.05
N GLU A 156 -2.00 -7.06 7.97
CA GLU A 156 -1.14 -8.26 7.99
C GLU A 156 -0.34 -8.47 6.68
N ILE A 157 0.17 -7.38 6.11
CA ILE A 157 0.97 -7.38 4.87
C ILE A 157 2.33 -6.70 5.07
N GLY A 158 3.24 -6.90 4.10
CA GLY A 158 4.52 -6.20 4.09
C GLY A 158 4.38 -4.69 3.86
N VAL A 159 5.19 -3.88 4.54
CA VAL A 159 5.22 -2.41 4.41
C VAL A 159 5.37 -1.98 2.96
N ARG A 160 6.34 -2.58 2.23
CA ARG A 160 6.58 -2.28 0.81
C ARG A 160 5.37 -2.61 -0.08
N GLN A 161 4.61 -3.65 0.24
CA GLN A 161 3.41 -4.01 -0.52
C GLN A 161 2.31 -2.97 -0.30
N ALA A 162 2.10 -2.56 0.96
CA ALA A 162 1.15 -1.51 1.32
C ALA A 162 1.45 -0.18 0.59
N GLU A 163 2.73 0.20 0.50
CA GLU A 163 3.19 1.39 -0.23
C GLU A 163 2.94 1.27 -1.73
N LYS A 164 3.40 0.18 -2.34
CA LYS A 164 3.33 -0.03 -3.78
C LYS A 164 1.89 -0.09 -4.28
N TYR A 165 1.01 -0.78 -3.57
CA TYR A 165 -0.39 -0.90 -3.98
C TYR A 165 -1.13 0.43 -3.88
N ALA A 166 -0.92 1.18 -2.78
CA ALA A 166 -1.50 2.50 -2.64
C ALA A 166 -0.95 3.50 -3.67
N LEU A 167 0.34 3.40 -4.02
CA LEU A 167 0.95 4.21 -5.08
C LEU A 167 0.35 3.88 -6.45
N VAL A 168 0.17 2.60 -6.78
CA VAL A 168 -0.48 2.16 -8.02
C VAL A 168 -1.89 2.76 -8.12
N TRP A 169 -2.68 2.66 -7.05
CA TRP A 169 -4.03 3.25 -7.04
C TRP A 169 -4.01 4.76 -7.28
N ARG A 170 -3.14 5.47 -6.56
CA ARG A 170 -2.97 6.92 -6.71
C ARG A 170 -2.55 7.32 -8.12
N THR A 171 -1.61 6.58 -8.70
CA THR A 171 -1.01 6.90 -9.99
C THR A 171 -1.99 6.72 -11.13
N PHE A 172 -2.76 5.63 -11.13
CA PHE A 172 -3.52 5.20 -12.30
C PHE A 172 -5.04 5.33 -12.17
N PHE A 173 -5.58 5.34 -10.95
CA PHE A 173 -7.01 5.15 -10.72
C PHE A 173 -7.65 6.26 -9.88
N ASN A 174 -6.86 7.10 -9.21
CA ASN A 174 -7.36 8.25 -8.48
C ASN A 174 -7.57 9.45 -9.42
N ARG A 175 -8.84 9.71 -9.78
CA ARG A 175 -9.22 10.81 -10.68
C ARG A 175 -9.26 12.18 -10.00
N ASP A 176 -9.28 12.23 -8.66
CA ASP A 176 -9.50 13.46 -7.88
C ASP A 176 -8.22 14.31 -7.67
N GLU A 177 -7.03 13.80 -8.01
CA GLU A 177 -5.73 14.50 -7.86
C GLU A 177 -5.19 15.08 -9.17
N MET A 178 -6.02 15.24 -10.20
CA MET A 178 -5.66 16.04 -11.38
C MET A 178 -6.11 17.49 -11.14
N PRO A 179 -5.19 18.44 -10.89
CA PRO A 179 -5.58 19.84 -10.83
C PRO A 179 -6.06 20.24 -12.23
N GLU A 180 -7.32 20.62 -12.36
CA GLU A 180 -7.87 21.26 -13.58
C GLU A 180 -7.20 22.60 -13.92
N ALA A 181 -6.12 23.00 -13.23
CA ALA A 181 -5.59 24.35 -13.26
C ALA A 181 -4.26 24.53 -14.02
N LEU A 182 -3.67 23.51 -14.66
CA LEU A 182 -2.38 23.73 -15.37
C LEU A 182 -2.25 23.24 -16.80
N HIS A 183 -3.09 22.35 -17.33
CA HIS A 183 -2.98 21.94 -18.73
C HIS A 183 -4.32 22.13 -19.46
N GLY A 184 -4.28 22.89 -20.57
CA GLY A 184 -5.32 22.87 -21.59
C GLY A 184 -5.56 21.45 -22.13
N PRO A 185 -6.43 21.25 -23.14
CA PRO A 185 -6.93 19.92 -23.50
C PRO A 185 -5.77 18.93 -23.68
N SER A 186 -5.55 18.08 -22.67
CA SER A 186 -4.37 17.21 -22.65
C SER A 186 -4.63 16.08 -23.62
N THR A 187 -4.18 16.29 -24.85
CA THR A 187 -3.94 15.25 -25.83
C THR A 187 -2.99 14.21 -25.18
N ASN A 188 -3.42 12.95 -25.15
CA ASN A 188 -2.67 11.74 -24.72
C ASN A 188 -2.80 11.27 -23.26
N SER A 189 -3.95 11.42 -22.60
CA SER A 189 -4.22 10.61 -21.40
C SER A 189 -4.51 9.16 -21.80
N VAL A 190 -3.59 8.23 -21.50
CA VAL A 190 -3.83 6.79 -21.69
C VAL A 190 -5.01 6.36 -20.82
N ASN A 191 -6.03 5.76 -21.43
CA ASN A 191 -7.16 5.21 -20.70
C ASN A 191 -6.74 3.90 -20.00
N VAL A 192 -6.38 3.97 -18.73
CA VAL A 192 -6.00 2.78 -17.93
C VAL A 192 -7.14 1.77 -17.83
N ASP A 193 -8.40 2.19 -17.93
CA ASP A 193 -9.55 1.28 -17.91
C ASP A 193 -9.58 0.37 -19.16
N ALA A 194 -8.90 0.76 -20.25
CA ALA A 194 -8.72 -0.04 -21.46
C ALA A 194 -7.48 -0.96 -21.43
N ILE A 195 -6.74 -0.98 -20.31
CA ILE A 195 -5.56 -1.82 -20.15
C ILE A 195 -5.98 -3.20 -19.63
N PHE A 196 -5.55 -4.27 -20.29
CA PHE A 196 -5.82 -5.69 -20.03
C PHE A 196 -4.63 -6.43 -19.39
N LEU A 197 -3.58 -5.71 -18.96
CA LEU A 197 -2.56 -6.29 -18.08
C LEU A 197 -3.21 -6.65 -16.74
N GLU A 198 -3.10 -7.91 -16.33
CA GLU A 198 -3.82 -8.42 -15.16
C GLU A 198 -2.96 -8.53 -13.92
N GLU A 199 -1.65 -8.74 -14.07
CA GLU A 199 -0.76 -8.92 -12.93
C GLU A 199 -0.43 -7.56 -12.29
N PRO A 200 -0.46 -7.43 -10.95
CA PRO A 200 -0.08 -6.21 -10.25
C PRO A 200 1.33 -5.72 -10.60
N SER A 201 2.24 -6.65 -10.91
CA SER A 201 3.65 -6.38 -11.18
C SER A 201 3.86 -5.36 -12.29
N TRP A 202 3.04 -5.39 -13.36
CA TRP A 202 3.13 -4.41 -14.46
C TRP A 202 2.90 -2.99 -13.97
N TYR A 203 1.84 -2.81 -13.18
CA TYR A 203 1.46 -1.52 -12.61
C TYR A 203 2.48 -1.04 -11.58
N VAL A 204 2.95 -1.94 -10.72
CA VAL A 204 3.96 -1.63 -9.71
C VAL A 204 5.25 -1.16 -10.35
N VAL A 205 5.77 -1.88 -11.35
CA VAL A 205 6.98 -1.50 -12.07
C VAL A 205 6.80 -0.15 -12.75
N ALA A 206 5.71 0.03 -13.51
CA ALA A 206 5.43 1.29 -14.17
C ALA A 206 5.36 2.46 -13.17
N ALA A 207 4.66 2.31 -12.03
CA ALA A 207 4.52 3.37 -11.03
C ALA A 207 5.79 3.66 -10.22
N THR A 208 6.71 2.69 -10.07
CA THR A 208 7.88 2.83 -9.19
C THR A 208 9.21 3.04 -9.92
N GLU A 209 9.29 2.62 -11.18
CA GLU A 209 10.55 2.60 -11.95
C GLU A 209 10.51 3.56 -13.14
N SER A 210 9.41 4.30 -13.37
CA SER A 210 9.26 5.19 -14.53
C SER A 210 8.76 6.59 -14.20
N PRO A 211 9.26 7.64 -14.88
CA PRO A 211 8.70 8.99 -14.79
C PRO A 211 7.37 9.16 -15.56
N GLU A 212 7.05 8.27 -16.50
CA GLU A 212 5.84 8.34 -17.33
C GLU A 212 5.00 7.04 -17.22
N PRO A 213 4.49 6.71 -16.01
CA PRO A 213 3.90 5.41 -15.71
C PRO A 213 2.78 4.99 -16.66
N HIS A 214 1.92 5.92 -17.07
CA HIS A 214 0.81 5.68 -17.99
C HIS A 214 1.26 5.23 -19.39
N LYS A 215 2.28 5.88 -19.94
CA LYS A 215 2.82 5.54 -21.27
C LYS A 215 3.50 4.19 -21.26
N TRP A 216 4.27 3.90 -20.22
CA TRP A 216 4.94 2.61 -20.07
C TRP A 216 3.97 1.46 -19.86
N LEU A 217 2.85 1.69 -19.20
CA LEU A 217 1.81 0.68 -19.06
C LEU A 217 1.10 0.39 -20.39
N ALA A 218 0.85 1.41 -21.22
CA ALA A 218 0.36 1.23 -22.60
C ALA A 218 1.37 0.47 -23.46
N TYR A 219 2.65 0.87 -23.41
CA TYR A 219 3.73 0.17 -24.09
C TYR A 219 3.79 -1.31 -23.71
N ALA A 220 3.71 -1.63 -22.42
CA ALA A 220 3.71 -3.01 -21.95
C ALA A 220 2.54 -3.82 -22.50
N GLN A 221 1.35 -3.20 -22.62
CA GLN A 221 0.19 -3.85 -23.24
C GLN A 221 0.44 -4.17 -24.70
N ASP A 222 0.93 -3.20 -25.48
CA ASP A 222 1.20 -3.39 -26.91
C ASP A 222 2.25 -4.49 -27.11
N ARG A 223 3.33 -4.46 -26.33
CA ARG A 223 4.38 -5.49 -26.36
C ARG A 223 3.88 -6.87 -25.96
N LYS A 224 2.98 -6.96 -24.98
CA LYS A 224 2.38 -8.23 -24.56
C LYS A 224 1.39 -8.78 -25.59
N ALA A 225 0.70 -7.90 -26.32
CA ALA A 225 -0.18 -8.26 -27.42
C ALA A 225 0.62 -8.77 -28.63
N GLU A 226 1.74 -8.13 -28.97
CA GLU A 226 2.68 -8.59 -30.00
C GLU A 226 3.39 -9.89 -29.63
N ASN A 227 3.83 -9.99 -28.36
CA ASN A 227 4.59 -11.11 -27.84
C ASN A 227 4.03 -11.56 -26.49
N PRO A 228 3.20 -12.63 -26.46
CA PRO A 228 2.66 -13.17 -25.22
C PRO A 228 3.73 -13.62 -24.20
N ARG A 229 4.98 -13.87 -24.63
CA ARG A 229 6.10 -14.24 -23.74
C ARG A 229 6.79 -13.05 -23.08
N TYR A 230 6.48 -11.82 -23.50
CA TYR A 230 7.05 -10.60 -22.92
C TYR A 230 6.81 -10.58 -21.41
N SER A 231 7.88 -10.49 -20.63
CA SER A 231 7.87 -10.68 -19.19
C SER A 231 8.03 -9.37 -18.43
N ILE A 232 7.77 -9.40 -17.13
CA ILE A 232 8.05 -8.26 -16.22
C ILE A 232 9.54 -7.91 -16.23
N SER A 233 10.43 -8.89 -16.38
CA SER A 233 11.87 -8.67 -16.43
C SER A 233 12.28 -7.93 -17.70
N ASP A 234 11.68 -8.27 -18.84
CA ASP A 234 11.89 -7.56 -20.11
C ASP A 234 11.40 -6.12 -19.98
N PHE A 235 10.22 -5.93 -19.38
CA PHE A 235 9.66 -4.59 -19.14
C PHE A 235 10.49 -3.68 -18.26
N ARG A 236 11.04 -4.21 -17.17
CA ARG A 236 12.02 -3.48 -16.36
C ARG A 236 13.25 -3.09 -17.17
N SER A 237 13.75 -4.03 -17.97
CA SER A 237 14.94 -3.80 -18.81
C SER A 237 14.68 -2.71 -19.84
N ASP A 238 13.50 -2.71 -20.47
CA ASP A 238 13.09 -1.69 -21.43
C ASP A 238 13.01 -0.30 -20.76
N ILE A 239 12.39 -0.19 -19.58
CA ILE A 239 12.35 1.06 -18.81
C ILE A 239 13.77 1.57 -18.51
N GLN A 240 14.63 0.69 -17.99
CA GLN A 240 15.99 1.02 -17.58
C GLN A 240 16.89 1.39 -18.77
N SER A 241 16.62 0.84 -19.96
CA SER A 241 17.38 1.15 -21.18
C SER A 241 17.14 2.58 -21.67
N VAL A 242 15.93 3.11 -21.48
CA VAL A 242 15.55 4.48 -21.89
C VAL A 242 15.82 5.47 -20.76
N HIS A 243 15.65 5.03 -19.51
CA HIS A 243 15.86 5.82 -18.30
C HIS A 243 16.81 5.07 -17.37
N PRO A 244 18.12 5.09 -17.64
CA PRO A 244 19.08 4.52 -16.72
C PRO A 244 18.89 5.19 -15.36
N PRO A 245 18.94 4.44 -14.24
CA PRO A 245 18.72 4.99 -12.92
C PRO A 245 19.66 6.19 -12.73
N SER A 246 19.08 7.38 -12.51
CA SER A 246 19.86 8.58 -12.22
C SER A 246 20.70 8.31 -10.97
N VAL A 247 21.98 8.67 -11.04
CA VAL A 247 22.97 8.50 -9.95
C VAL A 247 22.50 9.18 -8.64
N GLU A 248 21.54 10.11 -8.73
CA GLU A 248 20.93 10.80 -7.58
C GLU A 248 19.80 10.00 -6.88
N THR A 249 19.34 8.90 -7.46
CA THR A 249 18.43 7.93 -6.78
C THR A 249 19.19 6.77 -6.15
N LEU A 250 20.52 6.79 -6.22
CA LEU A 250 21.33 6.12 -5.21
C LEU A 250 21.24 6.99 -3.95
N VAL A 251 20.21 6.71 -3.13
CA VAL A 251 20.50 6.67 -1.69
C VAL A 251 21.79 5.86 -1.62
N PRO A 252 22.91 6.40 -1.09
CA PRO A 252 24.09 5.59 -0.93
C PRO A 252 23.60 4.30 -0.29
N ALA A 253 23.97 3.15 -0.85
CA ALA A 253 23.99 1.95 -0.04
C ALA A 253 24.95 2.31 1.10
N GLY A 254 24.42 2.92 2.15
CA GLY A 254 25.11 3.24 3.37
C GLY A 254 25.41 1.89 3.94
N ASP A 255 26.61 1.44 3.60
CA ASP A 255 27.31 0.23 3.97
C ASP A 255 26.37 -0.88 4.46
N VAL A 256 25.95 -1.73 3.51
CA VAL A 256 25.45 -3.07 3.85
C VAL A 256 26.51 -3.85 4.65
N ASP A 257 27.79 -3.47 4.53
CA ASP A 257 28.89 -3.96 5.38
C ASP A 257 28.91 -3.37 6.80
N GLU A 258 28.51 -2.12 7.04
CA GLU A 258 28.40 -1.56 8.39
C GLU A 258 27.16 -2.09 9.12
N ARG A 259 26.07 -2.38 8.40
CA ARG A 259 24.89 -3.03 9.00
C ARG A 259 25.14 -4.50 9.31
N ARG A 260 25.99 -5.19 8.53
CA ARG A 260 26.50 -6.52 8.92
C ARG A 260 27.39 -6.43 10.16
N GLY A 261 28.21 -5.40 10.31
CA GLY A 261 29.05 -5.20 11.50
C GLY A 261 28.29 -4.91 12.81
N ARG A 262 27.11 -4.26 12.75
CA ARG A 262 26.34 -3.89 13.96
C ARG A 262 25.46 -5.01 14.53
N TRP A 263 25.19 -6.08 13.79
CA TRP A 263 24.47 -7.25 14.33
C TRP A 263 25.34 -8.15 15.23
N TRP A 264 26.68 -7.99 15.18
CA TRP A 264 27.63 -8.74 16.03
C TRP A 264 27.92 -8.08 17.39
N GLN A 265 27.28 -6.97 17.72
CA GLN A 265 27.52 -6.22 18.97
C GLN A 265 26.34 -6.26 19.94
N CYS A 266 25.45 -7.25 19.83
CA CYS A 266 24.46 -7.50 20.87
C CYS A 266 25.15 -8.23 22.04
N PRO A 267 25.24 -7.66 23.25
CA PRO A 267 25.95 -8.29 24.38
C PRO A 267 25.32 -9.59 24.89
N TRP A 268 24.21 -10.03 24.27
CA TRP A 268 23.33 -11.10 24.73
C TRP A 268 23.19 -12.25 23.71
N VAL A 269 23.89 -12.19 22.59
CA VAL A 269 23.86 -13.24 21.56
C VAL A 269 25.26 -13.81 21.41
N GLU A 270 25.51 -14.95 22.04
CA GLU A 270 26.74 -15.71 21.82
C GLU A 270 26.80 -16.17 20.35
N PRO A 271 27.94 -16.03 19.67
CA PRO A 271 28.05 -16.35 18.25
C PRO A 271 28.03 -17.87 18.08
N PHE A 272 27.07 -18.37 17.28
CA PHE A 272 27.04 -19.77 16.83
C PHE A 272 27.68 -19.88 15.45
N CYS A 273 28.47 -20.94 15.24
CA CYS A 273 29.09 -21.27 13.96
C CYS A 273 28.05 -21.84 12.98
N THR A 274 27.85 -21.25 11.80
CA THR A 274 26.82 -21.68 10.82
C THR A 274 27.34 -22.54 9.66
N ARG A 275 28.65 -22.85 9.65
CA ARG A 275 29.31 -23.50 8.50
C ARG A 275 28.89 -24.96 8.27
N ASP A 276 28.50 -25.68 9.34
CA ASP A 276 28.13 -27.11 9.27
C ASP A 276 26.62 -27.36 9.36
N GLY A 277 25.78 -26.32 9.22
CA GLY A 277 24.32 -26.47 9.21
C GLY A 277 23.69 -26.87 10.56
N ARG A 278 24.45 -26.86 11.66
CA ARG A 278 23.94 -26.96 13.04
C ARG A 278 24.61 -25.89 13.92
N PRO A 279 23.85 -25.18 14.78
CA PRO A 279 24.44 -24.18 15.66
C PRO A 279 25.27 -24.88 16.75
N ILE A 280 26.58 -24.69 16.70
CA ILE A 280 27.53 -25.08 17.75
C ILE A 280 28.22 -23.82 18.32
N PRO A 281 28.56 -23.80 19.62
CA PRO A 281 29.32 -22.71 20.23
C PRO A 281 30.67 -22.52 19.52
N VAL A 282 31.15 -21.27 19.42
CA VAL A 282 32.40 -20.95 18.69
C VAL A 282 33.62 -21.64 19.32
N GLU A 283 33.64 -21.89 20.63
CA GLU A 283 34.76 -22.60 21.27
C GLU A 283 34.86 -24.06 20.82
N GLU A 284 33.75 -24.64 20.36
CA GLU A 284 33.65 -26.00 19.84
C GLU A 284 33.82 -26.06 18.31
N CYS A 285 33.82 -24.90 17.63
CA CYS A 285 33.95 -24.83 16.18
C CYS A 285 35.43 -24.88 15.75
N GLY A 286 35.84 -25.97 15.10
CA GLY A 286 37.23 -26.16 14.61
C GLY A 286 37.68 -25.21 13.49
N CYS A 287 36.86 -24.26 13.06
CA CYS A 287 37.09 -23.36 11.93
C CYS A 287 38.31 -22.44 12.09
N GLU A 288 38.70 -22.10 13.32
CA GLU A 288 39.87 -21.24 13.56
C GLU A 288 41.21 -22.00 13.44
N ARG A 289 41.20 -23.34 13.48
CA ARG A 289 42.45 -24.13 13.33
C ARG A 289 42.96 -24.23 11.89
N ASP A 290 42.11 -23.96 10.91
CA ASP A 290 42.44 -24.09 9.48
C ASP A 290 42.89 -22.76 8.83
N CYS A 291 42.97 -21.67 9.59
CA CYS A 291 43.36 -20.35 9.10
C CYS A 291 44.81 -19.96 9.41
N ASP A 292 45.66 -20.89 9.88
CA ASP A 292 47.09 -20.63 9.97
C ASP A 292 47.78 -21.00 8.64
N PRO A 293 48.19 -20.02 7.81
CA PRO A 293 48.83 -20.28 6.53
C PRO A 293 50.15 -21.06 6.64
N ALA A 294 50.74 -21.17 7.84
CA ALA A 294 51.92 -21.97 8.10
C ALA A 294 51.67 -23.50 8.03
N VAL A 295 50.45 -23.97 8.34
CA VAL A 295 50.12 -25.41 8.36
C VAL A 295 49.71 -25.93 6.97
N ALA A 296 49.13 -25.08 6.12
CA ALA A 296 48.72 -25.43 4.76
C ALA A 296 49.92 -25.74 3.83
N LEU A 297 51.10 -25.16 4.08
CA LEU A 297 52.29 -25.39 3.27
C LEU A 297 52.99 -26.72 3.60
N ALA A 298 52.93 -27.18 4.86
CA ALA A 298 53.59 -28.42 5.30
C ALA A 298 52.92 -29.68 4.73
N ARG A 299 51.63 -29.62 4.35
CA ARG A 299 50.89 -30.74 3.74
C ARG A 299 51.07 -30.89 2.23
N ARG A 300 51.71 -29.93 1.55
CA ARG A 300 51.95 -30.00 0.09
C ARG A 300 53.33 -30.53 -0.30
N LEU A 301 54.21 -30.77 0.68
CA LEU A 301 55.59 -31.24 0.47
C LEU A 301 55.90 -32.57 1.20
N ALA A 302 54.87 -33.29 1.65
CA ALA A 302 54.99 -34.63 2.23
C ALA A 302 54.30 -35.67 1.32
#